data_AF-A0A3P3Z927-F1
#
_entry.id   AF-A0A3P3Z927-F1
#
_cell.length_a   1.000
_cell.length_b   1.000
_cell.length_c   1.000
_cell.angle_alpha   90.00
_cell.angle_beta   90.00
_cell.angle_gamma   90.00
#
_symmetry.space_group_name_H-M   'P 1'
#
loop_
_entity.id
_entity.type
_entity.pdbx_description
1 polymer ?
#
loop_
_entity_poly.entity_id
_entity_poly.type
_entity_poly.pdbx_seq_one_letter_code
_entity_poly.pdbx_strand_id
1 'polypeptide(L)'
;MPHISSSAVRDYLDSVRCLEATSLMDDALSDRASRALFEMSANLPGWNNRDPLLHNSTFSVAIALMRAHAASHGRFDFTAEDIAAVCDLEQERMERLRTPPLAAPPIAHPGVA
;
A
#
# COMPACT_ATOMS: atom_id res chain seq x y z
N MET A 1 0.72 20.24 -20.26
CA MET A 1 0.37 18.92 -19.71
C MET A 1 -0.75 18.36 -20.56
N PRO A 2 -0.58 17.20 -21.22
CA PRO A 2 -1.68 16.58 -21.97
C PRO A 2 -2.86 16.31 -21.03
N HIS A 3 -4.06 16.67 -21.45
CA HIS A 3 -5.26 16.48 -20.66
C HIS A 3 -5.69 15.01 -20.80
N ILE A 4 -5.44 14.20 -19.79
CA ILE A 4 -5.87 12.79 -19.77
C ILE A 4 -7.39 12.79 -19.54
N SER A 5 -8.14 12.09 -20.40
CA SER A 5 -9.58 11.94 -20.22
C SER A 5 -9.89 10.92 -19.11
N SER A 6 -11.00 11.11 -18.42
CA SER A 6 -11.49 10.13 -17.44
C SER A 6 -11.81 8.78 -18.07
N SER A 7 -12.17 8.74 -19.37
CA SER A 7 -12.35 7.50 -20.12
C SER A 7 -11.04 6.73 -20.25
N ALA A 8 -9.94 7.41 -20.61
CA ALA A 8 -8.64 6.77 -20.75
C ALA A 8 -8.14 6.15 -19.42
N VAL A 9 -8.43 6.78 -18.28
CA VAL A 9 -8.12 6.21 -16.96
C VAL A 9 -8.96 4.96 -16.67
N ARG A 10 -10.25 4.96 -17.03
CA ARG A 10 -11.11 3.79 -16.83
C ARG A 10 -10.67 2.62 -17.70
N ASP A 11 -10.42 2.88 -18.97
CA ASP A 11 -9.95 1.87 -19.93
C ASP A 11 -8.62 1.26 -19.46
N TYR A 12 -7.73 2.10 -18.92
CA TYR A 12 -6.50 1.65 -18.29
C TYR A 12 -6.75 0.72 -17.10
N LEU A 13 -7.57 1.13 -16.13
CA LEU A 13 -7.88 0.31 -14.96
C LEU A 13 -8.52 -1.03 -15.32
N ASP A 14 -9.41 -1.03 -16.33
CA ASP A 14 -10.04 -2.25 -16.83
C ASP A 14 -9.01 -3.17 -17.49
N SER A 15 -8.03 -2.62 -18.21
CA SER A 15 -6.92 -3.41 -18.78
C SER A 15 -6.04 -4.05 -17.69
N VAL A 16 -5.72 -3.30 -16.63
CA VAL A 16 -4.85 -3.76 -15.54
C VAL A 16 -5.53 -4.84 -14.69
N ARG A 17 -6.84 -4.74 -14.47
CA ARG A 17 -7.62 -5.74 -13.70
C ARG A 17 -7.76 -7.08 -14.42
N CYS A 18 -7.65 -7.08 -15.74
CA CYS A 18 -7.69 -8.30 -16.55
C CYS A 18 -6.35 -9.03 -16.61
N LEU A 19 -5.28 -8.48 -16.02
CA LEU A 19 -4.00 -9.19 -15.93
C LEU A 19 -4.18 -10.41 -15.03
N GLU A 20 -4.01 -11.59 -15.60
CA GLU A 20 -4.13 -12.85 -14.89
C GLU A 20 -3.00 -12.95 -13.85
N ALA A 21 -3.34 -13.04 -12.56
CA ALA A 21 -2.33 -13.15 -11.52
C ALA A 21 -1.63 -14.51 -11.63
N THR A 22 -0.38 -14.53 -12.09
CA THR A 22 0.45 -15.74 -12.08
C THR A 22 0.72 -16.16 -10.64
N SER A 23 0.34 -17.39 -10.30
CA SER A 23 0.62 -17.97 -8.98
C SER A 23 2.09 -18.39 -8.78
N LEU A 24 2.93 -18.20 -9.80
CA LEU A 24 4.33 -18.63 -9.81
C LEU A 24 5.22 -17.53 -9.23
N MET A 25 5.14 -17.34 -7.92
CA MET A 25 6.10 -16.49 -7.22
C MET A 25 7.43 -17.26 -7.12
N ASP A 26 8.49 -16.71 -7.70
CA ASP A 26 9.85 -17.23 -7.55
C ASP A 26 10.22 -17.32 -6.06
N ASP A 27 10.86 -18.43 -5.63
CA ASP A 27 11.24 -18.68 -4.24
C ASP A 27 12.14 -17.55 -3.70
N ALA A 28 13.05 -17.03 -4.53
CA ALA A 28 13.93 -15.94 -4.13
C ALA A 28 13.15 -14.62 -3.91
N LEU A 29 12.10 -14.38 -4.69
CA LEU A 29 11.22 -13.24 -4.54
C LEU A 29 10.33 -13.40 -3.29
N SER A 30 9.82 -14.61 -3.05
CA SER A 30 9.08 -14.98 -1.84
C SER A 30 9.88 -14.69 -0.57
N ASP A 31 11.15 -15.12 -0.57
CA ASP A 31 12.08 -14.89 0.52
C ASP A 31 12.35 -13.41 0.74
N ARG A 32 12.51 -12.63 -0.33
CA ARG A 32 12.74 -11.19 -0.24
C ARG A 32 11.53 -10.46 0.33
N ALA A 33 10.34 -10.76 -0.17
CA ALA A 33 9.10 -10.17 0.34
C ALA A 33 8.89 -10.53 1.81
N SER A 34 9.09 -11.79 2.18
CA SER A 34 8.94 -12.26 3.57
C SER A 34 9.91 -11.55 4.52
N ARG A 35 11.18 -11.37 4.13
CA ARG A 35 12.18 -10.63 4.91
C ARG A 35 11.77 -9.17 5.09
N ALA A 36 11.40 -8.49 4.01
CA ALA A 36 10.98 -7.08 4.06
C ALA A 36 9.76 -6.88 4.99
N LEU A 37 8.75 -7.74 4.86
CA LEU A 37 7.57 -7.70 5.72
C LEU A 37 7.91 -7.98 7.19
N PHE A 38 8.80 -8.94 7.45
CA PHE A 38 9.28 -9.21 8.80
C PHE A 38 10.02 -8.00 9.40
N GLU A 39 10.93 -7.39 8.65
CA GLU A 39 11.66 -6.18 9.04
C GLU A 39 10.71 -5.01 9.32
N MET A 40 9.73 -4.77 8.46
CA MET A 40 8.69 -3.77 8.72
C MET A 40 7.93 -4.07 10.02
N SER A 41 7.56 -5.33 10.24
CA SER A 41 6.87 -5.75 11.47
C SER A 41 7.72 -5.49 12.71
N ALA A 42 9.05 -5.62 12.60
CA ALA A 42 10.01 -5.38 13.66
C ALA A 42 10.20 -3.88 13.94
N ASN A 43 10.37 -3.09 12.87
CA ASN A 43 10.82 -1.69 12.93
C ASN A 43 9.68 -0.66 13.03
N LEU A 44 8.45 -1.04 12.65
CA LEU A 44 7.28 -0.15 12.70
C LEU A 44 6.27 -0.65 13.76
N PRO A 45 6.40 -0.23 15.03
CA PRO A 45 5.42 -0.55 16.06
C PRO A 45 4.00 -0.17 15.64
N GLY A 46 3.07 -1.12 15.73
CA GLY A 46 1.67 -0.92 15.35
C GLY A 46 1.37 -1.05 13.86
N TRP A 47 2.37 -1.26 12.99
CA TRP A 47 2.14 -1.55 11.58
C TRP A 47 1.46 -2.90 11.40
N ASN A 48 1.97 -3.90 12.10
CA ASN A 48 1.41 -5.23 12.18
C ASN A 48 0.81 -5.45 13.57
N ASN A 49 -0.43 -5.94 13.65
CA ASN A 49 -0.98 -6.34 14.94
C ASN A 49 -0.27 -7.63 15.38
N ARG A 50 0.76 -7.52 16.22
CA ARG A 50 1.56 -8.68 16.67
C ARG A 50 0.79 -9.61 17.62
N ASP A 51 -0.53 -9.44 17.71
CA ASP A 51 -1.42 -10.30 18.49
C ASP A 51 -1.65 -11.62 17.75
N PRO A 52 -1.16 -12.76 18.28
CA PRO A 52 -1.32 -14.07 17.64
C PRO A 52 -2.77 -14.56 17.57
N LEU A 53 -3.71 -13.92 18.28
CA LEU A 53 -5.14 -14.27 18.29
C LEU A 53 -5.95 -13.47 17.26
N LEU A 54 -5.41 -12.37 16.74
CA LEU A 54 -6.03 -11.59 15.67
C LEU A 54 -5.40 -12.01 14.35
N HIS A 55 -6.19 -12.68 13.50
CA HIS A 55 -5.73 -13.10 12.19
C HIS A 55 -5.25 -11.89 11.40
N ASN A 56 -3.93 -11.79 11.29
CA ASN A 56 -3.30 -10.59 10.79
C ASN A 56 -3.29 -10.61 9.26
N SER A 57 -4.20 -9.85 8.65
CA SER A 57 -4.28 -9.70 7.21
C SER A 57 -3.25 -8.71 6.65
N THR A 58 -2.45 -8.02 7.48
CA THR A 58 -1.54 -6.96 7.03
C THR A 58 -0.48 -7.50 6.07
N PHE A 59 0.08 -8.70 6.32
CA PHE A 59 1.00 -9.32 5.35
C PHE A 59 0.32 -9.63 4.02
N SER A 60 -0.89 -10.19 4.05
CA SER A 60 -1.67 -10.45 2.83
C SER A 60 -2.03 -9.17 2.08
N VAL A 61 -2.37 -8.10 2.80
CA VAL A 61 -2.64 -6.77 2.24
C VAL A 61 -1.38 -6.19 1.60
N ALA A 62 -0.23 -6.28 2.26
CA ALA A 62 1.04 -5.81 1.73
C ALA A 62 1.44 -6.57 0.46
N ILE A 63 1.27 -7.90 0.42
CA ILE A 63 1.49 -8.69 -0.80
C ILE A 63 0.51 -8.28 -1.91
N ALA A 64 -0.76 -8.05 -1.57
CA ALA A 64 -1.74 -7.56 -2.54
C ALA A 64 -1.36 -6.18 -3.10
N LEU A 65 -0.81 -5.29 -2.28
CA LEU A 65 -0.30 -3.99 -2.71
C LEU A 65 0.91 -4.12 -3.64
N MET A 66 1.84 -5.03 -3.36
CA MET A 66 2.99 -5.27 -4.24
C MET A 66 2.54 -5.74 -5.63
N ARG A 67 1.57 -6.67 -5.66
CA ARG A 67 0.95 -7.13 -6.92
C ARG A 67 0.19 -6.01 -7.64
N ALA A 68 -0.56 -5.19 -6.90
CA ALA A 68 -1.29 -4.06 -7.48
C ALA A 68 -0.34 -3.00 -8.06
N HIS A 69 0.77 -2.73 -7.38
CA HIS A 69 1.82 -1.83 -7.88
C HIS A 69 2.40 -2.36 -9.19
N ALA A 70 2.78 -3.64 -9.24
CA ALA A 70 3.27 -4.28 -10.46
C ALA A 70 2.25 -4.23 -11.61
N ALA A 71 0.98 -4.53 -11.33
CA ALA A 71 -0.11 -4.47 -12.29
C ALA A 71 -0.31 -3.04 -12.82
N SER A 72 -0.11 -2.01 -11.99
CA SER A 72 -0.14 -0.60 -12.39
C SER A 72 1.03 -0.19 -13.31
N HIS A 73 1.97 -1.09 -13.58
CA HIS A 73 3.00 -0.97 -14.61
C HIS A 73 2.79 -1.95 -15.78
N GLY A 74 1.64 -2.64 -15.84
CA GLY A 74 1.35 -3.67 -16.83
C GLY A 74 2.12 -4.98 -16.61
N ARG A 75 2.67 -5.20 -15.41
CA ARG A 75 3.44 -6.41 -15.06
C ARG A 75 2.54 -7.43 -14.34
N PHE A 76 2.75 -8.71 -14.63
CA PHE A 76 2.04 -9.82 -13.99
C PHE A 76 2.65 -10.18 -12.63
N ASP A 77 3.98 -10.24 -12.57
CA ASP A 77 4.73 -10.54 -11.35
C ASP A 77 5.32 -9.26 -10.77
N PHE A 78 5.32 -9.15 -9.44
CA PHE A 78 5.98 -8.07 -8.74
C PHE A 78 7.48 -8.35 -8.61
N THR A 79 8.25 -7.29 -8.39
CA THR A 79 9.70 -7.29 -8.38
C THR A 79 10.21 -6.70 -7.07
N ALA A 80 11.54 -6.61 -6.91
CA ALA A 80 12.14 -5.94 -5.76
C ALA A 80 11.74 -4.46 -5.64
N GLU A 81 11.49 -3.81 -6.77
CA GLU A 81 11.05 -2.41 -6.81
C GLU A 81 9.66 -2.25 -6.20
N ASP A 82 8.74 -3.16 -6.52
CA ASP A 82 7.38 -3.15 -5.97
C ASP A 82 7.39 -3.42 -4.45
N ILE A 83 8.30 -4.28 -3.97
CA ILE A 83 8.51 -4.48 -2.53
C ILE A 83 8.95 -3.17 -1.87
N ALA A 84 9.98 -2.52 -2.40
CA ALA A 84 10.50 -1.27 -1.86
C ALA A 84 9.44 -0.16 -1.84
N ALA A 85 8.70 0.01 -2.95
CA ALA A 85 7.64 1.00 -3.06
C ALA A 85 6.54 0.80 -2.01
N VAL A 86 6.14 -0.45 -1.74
CA VAL A 86 5.15 -0.74 -0.70
C VAL A 86 5.70 -0.53 0.71
N CYS A 87 6.97 -0.86 0.94
CA CYS A 87 7.63 -0.55 2.23
C CYS A 87 7.63 0.95 2.52
N ASP A 88 8.02 1.77 1.53
CA ASP A 88 8.04 3.23 1.65
C ASP A 88 6.62 3.79 1.90
N LEU A 89 5.63 3.32 1.13
CA LEU A 89 4.23 3.74 1.27
C LEU A 89 3.68 3.46 2.68
N GLU A 90 3.96 2.28 3.22
CA GLU A 90 3.51 1.89 4.56
C GLU A 90 4.28 2.63 5.66
N GLN A 91 5.57 2.91 5.46
CA GLN A 91 6.33 3.76 6.37
C GLN A 91 5.70 5.16 6.45
N GLU A 92 5.45 5.81 5.31
CA GLU A 92 4.79 7.12 5.27
C GLU A 92 3.40 7.08 5.91
N ARG A 93 2.63 5.99 5.68
CA ARG A 93 1.32 5.79 6.33
C ARG A 93 1.47 5.79 7.85
N MET A 94 2.46 5.09 8.38
CA MET A 94 2.73 5.02 9.81
C MET A 94 3.21 6.35 10.38
N GLU A 95 4.00 7.12 9.64
CA GLU A 95 4.43 8.48 10.02
C GLU A 95 3.25 9.46 10.12
N ARG A 96 2.31 9.39 9.17
CA ARG A 96 1.06 10.17 9.23
C ARG A 96 0.21 9.83 10.44
N LEU A 97 0.20 8.56 10.89
CA LEU A 97 -0.54 8.15 12.08
C LEU A 97 0.13 8.59 13.40
N ARG A 98 1.46 8.73 13.40
CA ARG A 98 2.20 9.25 14.56
C ARG A 98 2.04 10.76 14.75
N THR A 99 1.77 11.48 13.67
CA THR A 99 1.58 12.92 13.71
C THR A 99 0.09 13.21 13.87
N PRO A 100 -0.39 13.59 15.07
CA PRO A 100 -1.80 13.97 15.21
C PRO A 100 -2.09 15.13 14.24
N PRO A 101 -3.28 15.16 13.59
CA PRO A 101 -3.65 16.32 12.81
C PRO A 101 -3.55 17.54 13.72
N LEU A 102 -2.82 18.57 13.27
CA LEU A 102 -2.87 19.90 13.89
C LEU A 102 -4.34 20.20 14.13
N ALA A 103 -4.72 20.31 15.41
CA ALA A 103 -6.10 20.54 15.81
C ALA A 103 -6.67 21.63 14.91
N ALA A 104 -7.72 21.30 14.16
CA ALA A 104 -8.39 22.28 13.33
C ALA A 104 -8.69 23.49 14.24
N PRO A 105 -8.34 24.72 13.83
CA PRO A 105 -8.61 25.89 14.66
C PRO A 105 -10.10 25.88 15.01
N PRO A 106 -10.46 26.20 16.26
CA PRO A 106 -11.86 26.20 16.67
C PRO A 106 -12.63 27.07 15.67
N ILE A 107 -13.69 26.49 15.09
CA ILE A 107 -14.60 27.23 14.22
C ILE A 107 -15.19 28.33 15.10
N ALA A 108 -14.67 29.56 14.95
CA ALA A 108 -15.24 30.72 15.58
C ALA A 108 -16.62 30.92 14.93
N HIS A 109 -17.67 30.48 15.60
CA HIS A 109 -19.03 30.86 15.24
C HIS A 109 -19.14 32.38 15.49
N PRO A 110 -19.30 33.20 14.44
CA PRO A 110 -19.59 34.62 14.65
C PRO A 110 -20.94 34.71 15.36
N GLY A 111 -20.97 35.51 16.43
CA GLY A 111 -22.07 35.56 17.38
C GLY A 111 -23.46 35.65 16.75
N VAL A 112 -24.36 34.83 17.28
CA VAL A 112 -25.79 35.11 17.21
C VAL A 112 -26.07 36.07 18.36
N ALA A 113 -26.21 37.36 18.01
CA ALA A 113 -26.79 38.37 18.88
C ALA A 113 -28.31 38.23 18.93
#